data_AF-A0AAN6KAH8-F1
#
_entry.id   AF-A0AAN6KAH8-F1
#
_cell.length_a   1.000
_cell.length_b   1.000
_cell.length_c   1.000
_cell.angle_alpha   90.00
_cell.angle_beta   90.00
_cell.angle_gamma   90.00
#
_symmetry.space_group_name_H-M   'P 1'
#
loop_
_entity.id
_entity.type
_entity.pdbx_description
1 polymer ?
#
loop_
_entity_poly.entity_id
_entity_poly.type
_entity_poly.pdbx_seq_one_letter_code
_entity_poly.pdbx_strand_id
1 'polypeptide(L)'
;MAEPRLQAPGNGKIVWTHEMRVAVWLLFRPSKFDKTTRTAVFNALYKDYLETLGLPDGANYSRIEAQYHEHSSRRSSAAWRATMTSIASETIEQEELLSRMQNIASSLGHGVDRMSTITRRTDITDNPGTVTRSRKRSRTVAAEAETDPTERNKRVAVHDEVEAGTTLSPPLTPPKTPAIAQIPKQRRPEATVLHSTETGHRVWLTPEEHLETQNAWVPISDHEAHPPLAGGLLYRYPMPARERRIQGEQIRQTAHSPSSSPRIGQPVFSIRELCKKKAFTDAAWYYQGSHEFVVYEKIPAEAIVHPGFRIADLQALAAKDPKVDQALQLQILEMGGNYRKVLRPILRAAKVGIKPPVLGAMAKLIRKLLTKVESPAAHVAHLVTDIVHGCAFVIEINTTPLEWQQLSAWFAQEFCRGDFPDLRRQQIIRAAFLEGVKWACGSYNARFTAEGIETVQRRAARVGLRDPLAILN
;
A
#
# COMPACT_ATOMS: atom_id res chain seq x y z
N MET A 1 -16.61 24.80 -59.93
CA MET A 1 -16.82 24.86 -58.48
C MET A 1 -17.06 23.44 -57.99
N ALA A 2 -16.11 22.86 -57.25
CA ALA A 2 -16.19 21.49 -56.78
C ALA A 2 -16.93 21.43 -55.44
N GLU A 3 -18.02 20.66 -55.38
CA GLU A 3 -18.77 20.41 -54.14
C GLU A 3 -17.88 19.74 -53.08
N PRO A 4 -17.95 20.17 -51.81
CA PRO A 4 -17.25 19.51 -50.72
C PRO A 4 -17.87 18.14 -50.49
N ARG A 5 -17.09 17.08 -50.74
CA ARG A 5 -17.45 15.70 -50.40
C ARG A 5 -17.66 15.60 -48.88
N LEU A 6 -18.91 15.45 -48.47
CA LEU A 6 -19.31 15.09 -47.10
C LEU A 6 -18.59 13.79 -46.70
N GLN A 7 -17.62 13.89 -45.80
CA GLN A 7 -16.97 12.74 -45.18
C GLN A 7 -18.01 11.95 -44.39
N ALA A 8 -18.03 10.63 -44.57
CA ALA A 8 -18.89 9.75 -43.79
C ALA A 8 -18.64 9.96 -42.29
N PRO A 9 -19.70 9.90 -41.44
CA PRO A 9 -19.56 10.11 -40.01
C PRO A 9 -18.48 9.18 -39.44
N GLY A 10 -17.50 9.78 -38.77
CA GLY A 10 -16.40 9.04 -38.14
C GLY A 10 -16.93 7.99 -37.16
N ASN A 11 -16.19 6.90 -37.01
CA ASN A 11 -16.51 5.76 -36.14
C ASN A 11 -16.49 6.07 -34.62
N GLY A 12 -16.59 7.34 -34.21
CA GLY A 12 -16.55 7.78 -32.81
C GLY A 12 -15.26 7.47 -32.07
N LYS A 13 -14.20 7.02 -32.77
CA LYS A 13 -12.92 6.63 -32.19
C LYS A 13 -11.94 7.79 -32.23
N ILE A 14 -11.53 8.26 -31.05
CA ILE A 14 -10.52 9.30 -30.90
C ILE A 14 -9.15 8.72 -31.27
N VAL A 15 -8.49 9.33 -32.26
CA VAL A 15 -7.09 9.06 -32.57
C VAL A 15 -6.24 10.00 -31.74
N TRP A 16 -5.69 9.50 -30.64
CA TRP A 16 -4.91 10.31 -29.73
C TRP A 16 -3.63 10.83 -30.39
N THR A 17 -3.53 12.14 -30.57
CA THR A 17 -2.32 12.82 -31.05
C THR A 17 -1.31 13.01 -29.91
N HIS A 18 -0.10 13.46 -30.24
CA HIS A 18 0.90 13.80 -29.22
C HIS A 18 0.40 14.94 -28.32
N GLU A 19 -0.07 16.05 -28.91
CA GLU A 19 -0.61 17.21 -28.19
C GLU A 19 -1.77 16.83 -27.25
N MET A 20 -2.71 15.99 -27.71
CA MET A 20 -3.82 15.53 -26.85
C MET A 20 -3.32 14.72 -25.64
N ARG A 21 -2.27 13.92 -25.80
CA ARG A 21 -1.67 13.19 -24.66
C ARG A 21 -0.96 14.14 -23.68
N VAL A 22 -0.30 15.18 -24.18
CA VAL A 22 0.27 16.24 -23.32
C VAL A 22 -0.83 16.96 -22.55
N ALA A 23 -1.93 17.36 -23.21
CA ALA A 23 -3.08 17.99 -22.57
C ALA A 23 -3.69 17.08 -21.47
N VAL A 24 -3.90 15.79 -21.77
CA VAL A 24 -4.37 14.81 -20.78
C VAL A 24 -3.41 14.70 -19.60
N TRP A 25 -2.10 14.65 -19.85
CA TRP A 25 -1.11 14.61 -18.77
C TRP A 25 -1.15 15.88 -17.90
N LEU A 26 -1.27 17.06 -18.51
CA LEU A 26 -1.40 18.35 -17.80
C LEU A 26 -2.69 18.45 -16.97
N LEU A 27 -3.81 17.93 -17.49
CA LEU A 27 -5.10 17.86 -16.75
C LEU A 27 -5.02 17.03 -15.48
N PHE A 28 -4.17 15.99 -15.47
CA PHE A 28 -4.03 15.03 -14.37
C PHE A 28 -2.73 15.18 -13.56
N ARG A 29 -1.91 16.22 -13.86
CA ARG A 29 -0.87 16.71 -12.96
C ARG A 29 -1.53 17.07 -11.60
N PRO A 30 -0.78 17.40 -10.52
CA PRO A 30 -1.35 17.88 -9.25
C PRO A 30 -2.03 19.27 -9.36
N SER A 31 -2.89 19.44 -10.36
CA SER A 31 -3.78 20.56 -10.59
C SER A 31 -5.07 20.33 -9.80
N LYS A 32 -5.71 21.43 -9.41
CA LYS A 32 -6.98 21.43 -8.65
C LYS A 32 -8.21 21.10 -9.52
N PHE A 33 -8.04 20.70 -10.79
CA PHE A 33 -9.18 20.40 -11.64
C PHE A 33 -9.91 19.15 -11.13
N ASP A 34 -11.19 19.31 -10.83
CA ASP A 34 -12.07 18.18 -10.55
C ASP A 34 -12.42 17.39 -11.82
N LYS A 35 -13.15 16.29 -11.65
CA LYS A 35 -13.58 15.43 -12.75
C LYS A 35 -14.32 16.21 -13.84
N THR A 36 -15.23 17.08 -13.44
CA THR A 36 -16.10 17.87 -14.33
C THR A 36 -15.28 18.87 -15.14
N THR A 37 -14.41 19.61 -14.47
CA THR A 37 -13.54 20.63 -15.07
C THR A 37 -12.57 19.99 -16.06
N ARG A 38 -11.97 18.83 -15.73
CA ARG A 38 -11.08 18.13 -16.66
C ARG A 38 -11.77 17.76 -17.97
N THR A 39 -12.98 17.23 -17.89
CA THR A 39 -13.77 16.87 -19.07
C THR A 39 -14.19 18.10 -19.87
N ALA A 40 -14.68 19.14 -19.20
CA ALA A 40 -15.11 20.36 -19.85
C ALA A 40 -13.96 21.08 -20.57
N VAL A 41 -12.80 21.22 -19.92
CA VAL A 41 -11.60 21.82 -20.52
C VAL A 41 -11.11 21.00 -21.71
N PHE A 42 -11.05 19.68 -21.60
CA PHE A 42 -10.62 18.82 -22.71
C PHE A 42 -11.56 18.94 -23.92
N ASN A 43 -12.87 18.89 -23.70
CA ASN A 43 -13.87 18.97 -24.76
C ASN A 43 -13.89 20.34 -25.42
N ALA A 44 -13.66 21.41 -24.66
CA ALA A 44 -13.53 22.76 -25.22
C ALA A 44 -12.22 22.92 -26.04
N LEU A 45 -11.11 22.36 -25.57
CA LEU A 45 -9.81 22.47 -26.24
C LEU A 45 -9.79 21.75 -27.60
N TYR A 46 -10.52 20.65 -27.74
CA TYR A 46 -10.56 19.82 -28.96
C TYR A 46 -11.96 19.73 -29.59
N LYS A 47 -12.79 20.76 -29.41
CA LYS A 47 -14.21 20.77 -29.84
C LYS A 47 -14.37 20.41 -31.31
N ASP A 48 -13.73 21.18 -32.20
CA ASP A 48 -13.87 21.00 -33.65
C ASP A 48 -13.42 19.59 -34.09
N TYR A 49 -12.33 19.10 -33.49
CA TYR A 49 -11.83 17.74 -33.75
C TYR A 49 -12.82 16.67 -33.31
N LEU A 50 -13.41 16.80 -32.11
CA LEU A 50 -14.40 15.85 -31.60
C LEU A 50 -15.69 15.87 -32.43
N GLU A 51 -16.12 17.04 -32.90
CA GLU A 51 -17.26 17.17 -33.82
C GLU A 51 -17.00 16.45 -35.15
N THR A 52 -15.79 16.54 -35.72
CA THR A 52 -15.43 15.81 -36.96
C THR A 52 -15.49 14.28 -36.79
N LEU A 53 -15.34 13.79 -35.56
CA LEU A 53 -15.43 12.37 -35.21
C LEU A 53 -16.86 11.90 -34.90
N GLY A 54 -17.87 12.78 -34.99
CA GLY A 54 -19.25 12.47 -34.61
C GLY A 54 -19.47 12.43 -33.10
N LEU A 55 -18.70 13.20 -32.33
CA LEU A 55 -18.83 13.34 -30.87
C LEU A 55 -19.25 14.78 -30.48
N PRO A 56 -20.49 15.20 -30.78
CA PRO A 56 -20.95 16.57 -30.51
C PRO A 56 -21.01 16.90 -29.00
N ASP A 57 -21.22 15.88 -28.16
CA ASP A 57 -21.18 16.02 -26.68
C ASP A 57 -19.75 15.93 -26.10
N GLY A 58 -18.75 15.80 -26.98
CA GLY A 58 -17.35 15.63 -26.63
C GLY A 58 -16.98 14.23 -26.13
N ALA A 59 -15.78 14.12 -25.55
CA ALA A 59 -15.27 12.88 -24.96
C ALA A 59 -15.79 12.70 -23.53
N ASN A 60 -16.15 11.46 -23.17
CA ASN A 60 -16.51 11.15 -21.78
C ASN A 60 -15.27 11.09 -20.87
N TYR A 61 -15.45 11.37 -19.58
CA TYR A 61 -14.35 11.35 -18.61
C TYR A 61 -13.60 10.01 -18.59
N SER A 62 -14.31 8.89 -18.61
CA SER A 62 -13.70 7.56 -18.54
C SER A 62 -12.73 7.28 -19.69
N ARG A 63 -13.00 7.82 -20.89
CA ARG A 63 -12.12 7.70 -22.06
C ARG A 63 -10.87 8.56 -21.91
N ILE A 64 -11.00 9.77 -21.35
CA ILE A 64 -9.86 10.66 -21.04
C ILE A 64 -8.99 10.04 -19.92
N GLU A 65 -9.61 9.51 -18.86
CA GLU A 65 -8.92 8.87 -17.74
C GLU A 65 -8.24 7.56 -18.15
N ALA A 66 -8.88 6.74 -18.99
CA ALA A 66 -8.25 5.55 -19.56
C ALA A 66 -6.98 5.90 -20.35
N GLN A 67 -7.04 6.99 -21.12
CA GLN A 67 -5.88 7.48 -21.85
C GLN A 67 -4.78 7.94 -20.90
N TYR A 68 -5.11 8.65 -19.82
CA TYR A 68 -4.15 9.01 -18.79
C TYR A 68 -3.49 7.76 -18.20
N HIS A 69 -4.24 6.76 -17.74
CA HIS A 69 -3.66 5.58 -17.08
C HIS A 69 -2.75 4.74 -17.99
N GLU A 70 -2.92 4.81 -19.31
CA GLU A 70 -2.05 4.14 -20.28
C GLU A 70 -0.57 4.56 -20.12
N HIS A 71 -0.28 5.82 -19.74
CA HIS A 71 1.10 6.29 -19.51
C HIS A 71 1.78 5.56 -18.34
N SER A 72 1.00 5.16 -17.33
CA SER A 72 1.49 4.52 -16.10
C SER A 72 1.53 2.98 -16.21
N SER A 73 1.02 2.43 -17.31
CA SER A 73 1.03 1.00 -17.56
C SER A 73 2.45 0.48 -17.78
N ARG A 74 2.74 -0.73 -17.28
CA ARG A 74 4.00 -1.45 -17.59
C ARG A 74 4.19 -1.68 -19.10
N ARG A 75 3.10 -1.59 -19.87
CA ARG A 75 3.08 -1.64 -21.34
C ARG A 75 2.71 -0.28 -21.92
N SER A 76 3.25 0.81 -21.38
CA SER A 76 3.07 2.14 -21.98
C SER A 76 3.38 2.05 -23.48
N SER A 77 2.43 2.48 -24.32
CA SER A 77 2.61 2.46 -25.76
C SER A 77 3.83 3.30 -26.17
N ALA A 78 4.40 3.01 -27.33
CA ALA A 78 5.51 3.79 -27.88
C ALA A 78 5.15 5.28 -27.99
N ALA A 79 3.90 5.59 -28.32
CA ALA A 79 3.37 6.95 -28.37
C ALA A 79 3.43 7.67 -27.01
N TRP A 80 3.09 7.00 -25.92
CA TRP A 80 3.21 7.59 -24.58
C TRP A 80 4.66 7.78 -24.15
N ARG A 81 5.56 6.84 -24.48
CA ARG A 81 6.98 7.02 -24.18
C ARG A 81 7.57 8.24 -24.90
N ALA A 82 7.29 8.39 -26.19
CA ALA A 82 7.68 9.59 -26.95
C ALA A 82 7.10 10.87 -26.34
N THR A 83 5.83 10.82 -25.92
CA THR A 83 5.17 11.95 -25.26
C THR A 83 5.85 12.31 -23.93
N MET A 84 6.16 11.32 -23.08
CA MET A 84 6.84 11.56 -21.80
C MET A 84 8.27 12.09 -21.99
N THR A 85 8.96 11.68 -23.06
CA THR A 85 10.28 12.22 -23.41
C THR A 85 10.19 13.69 -23.82
N SER A 86 9.25 14.08 -24.70
CA SER A 86 9.03 15.49 -25.05
C SER A 86 8.58 16.30 -23.84
N ILE A 87 7.74 15.73 -22.97
CA ILE A 87 7.31 16.40 -21.73
C ILE A 87 8.52 16.75 -20.83
N ALA A 88 9.58 15.95 -20.85
CA ALA A 88 10.77 16.21 -20.06
C ALA A 88 11.66 17.32 -20.65
N SER A 89 11.56 17.62 -21.95
CA SER A 89 12.44 18.57 -22.66
C SER A 89 11.79 19.91 -23.00
N GLU A 90 10.48 19.96 -23.25
CA GLU A 90 9.80 21.12 -23.85
C GLU A 90 8.93 21.87 -22.85
N THR A 91 9.46 22.91 -22.22
CA THR A 91 8.74 23.66 -21.17
C THR A 91 7.81 24.75 -21.73
N ILE A 92 8.18 25.40 -22.84
CA ILE A 92 7.44 26.56 -23.38
C ILE A 92 6.07 26.15 -23.93
N GLU A 93 6.01 25.14 -24.82
CA GLU A 93 4.74 24.68 -25.40
C GLU A 93 3.77 24.14 -24.33
N GLN A 94 4.32 23.51 -23.28
CA GLN A 94 3.53 23.06 -22.14
C GLN A 94 2.94 24.22 -21.34
N GLU A 95 3.72 25.28 -21.12
CA GLU A 95 3.28 26.48 -20.40
C GLU A 95 2.20 27.23 -21.19
N GLU A 96 2.33 27.32 -22.51
CA GLU A 96 1.31 27.88 -23.40
C GLU A 96 0.03 27.05 -23.40
N LEU A 97 0.15 25.72 -23.48
CA LEU A 97 -0.99 24.81 -23.44
C LEU A 97 -1.69 24.86 -22.08
N LEU A 98 -0.93 24.88 -20.98
CA LEU A 98 -1.48 25.03 -19.63
C LEU A 98 -2.19 26.38 -19.45
N SER A 99 -1.63 27.45 -19.99
CA SER A 99 -2.25 28.78 -19.99
C SER A 99 -3.57 28.79 -20.77
N ARG A 100 -3.61 28.14 -21.94
CA ARG A 100 -4.86 27.94 -22.72
C ARG A 100 -5.90 27.18 -21.90
N MET A 101 -5.51 26.10 -21.23
CA MET A 101 -6.41 25.29 -20.39
C MET A 101 -6.96 26.07 -19.20
N GLN A 102 -6.15 26.92 -18.56
CA GLN A 102 -6.59 27.80 -17.46
C GLN A 102 -7.56 28.88 -17.93
N ASN A 103 -7.33 29.46 -19.11
CA ASN A 103 -8.25 30.43 -19.71
C ASN A 103 -9.61 29.79 -20.02
N ILE A 104 -9.61 28.58 -20.56
CA ILE A 104 -10.84 27.80 -20.81
C ILE A 104 -11.55 27.46 -19.50
N ALA A 105 -10.83 27.00 -18.48
CA ALA A 105 -11.44 26.71 -17.17
C ALA A 105 -12.10 27.96 -16.58
N SER A 106 -11.43 29.11 -16.68
CA SER A 106 -11.94 30.39 -16.20
C SER A 106 -13.19 30.85 -16.97
N SER A 107 -13.22 30.71 -18.29
CA SER A 107 -14.39 31.08 -19.11
C SER A 107 -15.60 30.18 -18.85
N LEU A 108 -15.38 28.93 -18.46
CA LEU A 108 -16.42 27.98 -18.06
C LEU A 108 -16.95 28.21 -16.63
N GLY A 109 -16.46 29.22 -15.90
CA GLY A 109 -16.85 29.50 -14.52
C GLY A 109 -16.21 28.55 -13.50
N HIS A 110 -15.26 27.71 -13.92
CA HIS A 110 -14.45 26.90 -13.01
C HIS A 110 -13.27 27.73 -12.52
N GLY A 111 -13.56 28.66 -11.59
CA GLY A 111 -12.56 29.53 -10.98
C GLY A 111 -11.44 28.73 -10.33
N VAL A 112 -10.28 28.68 -10.97
CA VAL A 112 -9.05 28.21 -10.33
C VAL A 112 -8.61 29.33 -9.40
N ASP A 113 -8.79 29.16 -8.09
CA ASP A 113 -8.20 30.05 -7.08
C ASP A 113 -6.74 30.32 -7.46
N ARG A 114 -6.45 31.56 -7.88
CA ARG A 114 -5.15 32.02 -8.39
C ARG A 114 -4.03 31.47 -7.51
N MET A 115 -3.29 30.47 -8.01
CA MET A 115 -2.08 30.01 -7.34
C MET A 115 -0.90 30.89 -7.74
N SER A 116 -0.21 31.38 -6.72
CA SER A 116 1.06 32.08 -6.78
C SER A 116 2.06 31.34 -7.67
N THR A 117 2.63 32.08 -8.61
CA THR A 117 3.76 31.68 -9.44
C THR A 117 4.86 31.12 -8.53
N ILE A 118 5.22 29.86 -8.72
CA ILE A 118 6.40 29.26 -8.09
C ILE A 118 7.62 29.95 -8.70
N THR A 119 8.20 30.91 -7.98
CA THR A 119 9.46 31.56 -8.33
C THR A 119 10.58 30.50 -8.30
N ARG A 120 11.19 30.25 -9.46
CA ARG A 120 12.44 29.51 -9.59
C ARG A 120 13.52 30.22 -8.76
N ARG A 121 14.04 29.52 -7.75
CA ARG A 121 15.19 29.92 -6.95
C ARG A 121 16.46 29.62 -7.76
N THR A 122 17.03 30.64 -8.39
CA THR A 122 18.43 30.63 -8.85
C THR A 122 19.23 31.47 -7.87
N ASP A 123 20.00 30.81 -7.00
CA ASP A 123 21.09 31.43 -6.24
C ASP A 123 22.22 30.41 -6.17
N ILE A 124 23.31 30.63 -6.91
CA ILE A 124 24.69 30.43 -6.44
C ILE A 124 25.53 31.54 -7.08
N THR A 125 25.70 32.64 -6.35
CA THR A 125 26.85 33.53 -6.46
C THR A 125 27.91 33.05 -5.47
N ASP A 126 29.10 32.76 -5.98
CA ASP A 126 30.33 32.61 -5.21
C ASP A 126 30.79 33.98 -4.68
N ASN A 127 31.05 34.08 -3.37
CA ASN A 127 32.30 34.65 -2.87
C ASN A 127 32.54 34.36 -1.37
N PRO A 128 33.81 34.22 -0.92
CA PRO A 128 34.19 33.83 0.43
C PRO A 128 34.54 35.03 1.32
N GLY A 129 34.43 34.88 2.64
CA GLY A 129 34.96 35.87 3.58
C GLY A 129 34.59 35.69 5.06
N THR A 130 35.53 35.12 5.82
CA THR A 130 36.07 35.65 7.10
C THR A 130 35.20 35.76 8.37
N VAL A 131 35.48 34.83 9.31
CA VAL A 131 35.77 34.98 10.76
C VAL A 131 35.13 36.15 11.55
N THR A 132 34.34 35.86 12.60
CA THR A 132 34.65 36.19 14.03
C THR A 132 33.56 35.81 15.05
N ARG A 133 34.03 35.20 16.16
CA ARG A 133 33.65 35.32 17.59
C ARG A 133 32.18 35.56 18.04
N SER A 134 31.74 34.61 18.89
CA SER A 134 31.34 34.78 20.30
C SER A 134 30.46 35.99 20.70
N ARG A 135 29.22 35.72 21.14
CA ARG A 135 28.74 36.22 22.45
C ARG A 135 27.50 35.52 22.98
N LYS A 136 27.64 35.14 24.24
CA LYS A 136 26.70 34.66 25.25
C LYS A 136 25.73 35.79 25.66
N ARG A 137 24.43 35.52 25.77
CA ARG A 137 23.54 36.23 26.70
C ARG A 137 22.27 35.42 27.01
N SER A 138 22.16 35.06 28.28
CA SER A 138 20.97 34.56 28.97
C SER A 138 20.04 35.72 29.36
N ARG A 139 18.71 35.48 29.43
CA ARG A 139 17.72 35.97 30.45
C ARG A 139 16.33 35.43 30.07
N THR A 140 15.58 34.60 30.81
CA THR A 140 14.94 34.66 32.15
C THR A 140 13.61 35.47 32.21
N VAL A 141 12.49 34.72 32.28
CA VAL A 141 11.25 34.83 33.11
C VAL A 141 10.28 36.03 32.97
N ALA A 142 8.99 35.70 32.73
CA ALA A 142 7.76 36.07 33.49
C ALA A 142 6.55 35.45 32.73
N ALA A 143 5.65 34.62 33.27
CA ALA A 143 4.77 34.67 34.45
C ALA A 143 3.43 35.40 34.21
N GLU A 144 2.35 34.63 34.44
CA GLU A 144 0.98 34.97 34.85
C GLU A 144 0.05 35.74 33.91
N ALA A 145 -1.11 35.13 33.60
CA ALA A 145 -2.38 35.54 34.22
C ALA A 145 -3.49 34.51 33.95
N GLU A 146 -4.11 34.06 35.04
CA GLU A 146 -5.42 33.39 35.08
C GLU A 146 -6.53 34.32 34.59
N THR A 147 -7.59 33.75 34.01
CA THR A 147 -8.99 34.13 34.29
C THR A 147 -9.90 33.02 33.76
N ASP A 148 -10.74 32.52 34.64
CA ASP A 148 -11.84 31.57 34.40
C ASP A 148 -13.17 32.32 34.73
N PRO A 149 -14.34 31.67 34.79
CA PRO A 149 -15.25 31.26 33.71
C PRO A 149 -16.62 31.98 33.78
N THR A 150 -17.49 31.76 32.77
CA THR A 150 -18.98 31.71 32.73
C THR A 150 -19.47 32.18 31.33
N GLU A 151 -20.57 31.77 30.70
CA GLU A 151 -21.79 31.05 31.04
C GLU A 151 -22.52 30.66 29.72
N ARG A 152 -23.44 29.68 29.81
CA ARG A 152 -24.74 29.54 29.09
C ARG A 152 -24.86 29.79 27.57
N ASN A 153 -25.42 28.78 26.88
CA ASN A 153 -26.74 28.85 26.22
C ASN A 153 -27.18 27.44 25.76
N LYS A 154 -28.16 26.81 26.44
CA LYS A 154 -29.61 26.83 26.20
C LYS A 154 -30.05 26.23 24.86
N ARG A 155 -30.55 24.99 24.98
CA ARG A 155 -31.45 24.28 24.07
C ARG A 155 -32.73 25.09 23.86
N VAL A 156 -33.21 25.15 22.62
CA VAL A 156 -34.60 25.48 22.30
C VAL A 156 -35.13 24.32 21.44
N ALA A 157 -36.15 23.66 21.98
CA ALA A 157 -37.03 22.76 21.26
C ALA A 157 -38.13 23.62 20.61
N VAL A 158 -38.44 23.34 19.35
CA VAL A 158 -39.68 23.82 18.70
C VAL A 158 -40.47 22.59 18.31
N HIS A 159 -41.59 22.40 19.00
CA HIS A 159 -42.74 21.66 18.54
C HIS A 159 -43.42 22.49 17.45
N ASP A 160 -43.80 21.87 16.33
CA ASP A 160 -45.02 22.25 15.63
C ASP A 160 -45.64 21.00 15.00
N GLU A 161 -46.95 20.92 15.16
CA GLU A 161 -47.79 19.76 14.94
C GLU A 161 -48.89 20.12 13.91
N VAL A 162 -49.10 19.19 12.98
CA VAL A 162 -50.33 18.83 12.23
C VAL A 162 -50.86 19.68 11.05
N GLU A 163 -51.18 18.90 10.00
CA GLU A 163 -52.28 18.99 9.01
C GLU A 163 -51.85 19.33 7.59
N ALA A 164 -52.37 18.70 6.52
CA ALA A 164 -53.07 17.46 6.28
C ALA A 164 -53.08 17.24 4.75
N GLY A 165 -53.11 15.98 4.30
CA GLY A 165 -53.73 15.59 3.03
C GLY A 165 -52.94 15.77 1.74
N THR A 166 -52.29 14.71 1.25
CA THR A 166 -52.19 14.49 -0.20
C THR A 166 -52.12 13.00 -0.54
N THR A 167 -52.99 12.63 -1.48
CA THR A 167 -53.27 11.35 -2.14
C THR A 167 -52.06 10.53 -2.58
N LEU A 168 -52.07 9.24 -2.23
CA LEU A 168 -51.11 8.21 -2.68
C LEU A 168 -51.50 7.66 -4.06
N SER A 169 -50.57 7.73 -5.02
CA SER A 169 -50.59 6.99 -6.28
C SER A 169 -49.77 5.68 -6.16
N PRO A 170 -50.14 4.60 -6.86
CA PRO A 170 -49.48 3.30 -6.72
C PRO A 170 -48.08 3.25 -7.39
N PRO A 171 -47.15 2.44 -6.88
CA PRO A 171 -45.79 2.33 -7.43
C PRO A 171 -45.75 1.51 -8.72
N LEU A 172 -45.20 2.10 -9.77
CA LEU A 172 -44.84 1.45 -11.03
C LEU A 172 -43.68 0.48 -10.80
N THR A 173 -43.89 -0.79 -11.15
CA THR A 173 -42.87 -1.84 -11.19
C THR A 173 -41.92 -1.63 -12.38
N PRO A 174 -40.59 -1.78 -12.21
CA PRO A 174 -39.64 -1.72 -13.31
C PRO A 174 -39.71 -3.00 -14.19
N PRO A 175 -39.43 -2.90 -15.51
CA PRO A 175 -39.57 -4.01 -16.43
C PRO A 175 -38.47 -5.07 -16.23
N LYS A 176 -38.89 -6.35 -16.30
CA LYS A 176 -38.04 -7.54 -16.23
C LYS A 176 -37.06 -7.57 -17.40
N THR A 177 -35.77 -7.45 -17.11
CA THR A 177 -34.67 -7.80 -18.03
C THR A 177 -34.66 -9.32 -18.24
N PRO A 178 -34.57 -9.84 -19.47
CA PRO A 178 -34.56 -11.28 -19.71
C PRO A 178 -33.27 -11.90 -19.15
N ALA A 179 -33.44 -13.01 -18.41
CA ALA A 179 -32.36 -13.79 -17.85
C ALA A 179 -31.48 -14.36 -18.97
N ILE A 180 -30.20 -13.97 -18.98
CA ILE A 180 -29.17 -14.63 -19.76
C ILE A 180 -29.03 -16.05 -19.23
N ALA A 181 -29.46 -17.04 -20.02
CA ALA A 181 -29.29 -18.45 -19.72
C ALA A 181 -27.79 -18.75 -19.58
N GLN A 182 -27.33 -19.00 -18.35
CA GLN A 182 -25.98 -19.47 -18.11
C GLN A 182 -25.86 -20.89 -18.68
N ILE A 183 -24.95 -21.05 -19.63
CA ILE A 183 -24.55 -22.34 -20.20
C ILE A 183 -24.15 -23.27 -19.03
N PRO A 184 -24.73 -24.48 -18.89
CA PRO A 184 -24.41 -25.38 -17.80
C PRO A 184 -22.92 -25.73 -17.83
N LYS A 185 -22.21 -25.45 -16.73
CA LYS A 185 -20.82 -25.87 -16.56
C LYS A 185 -20.77 -27.39 -16.67
N GLN A 186 -20.04 -27.88 -17.66
CA GLN A 186 -19.86 -29.29 -17.94
C GLN A 186 -19.40 -30.03 -16.68
N ARG A 187 -20.12 -31.10 -16.32
CA ARG A 187 -19.79 -31.97 -15.18
C ARG A 187 -18.44 -32.64 -15.43
N ARG A 188 -17.60 -32.69 -14.39
CA ARG A 188 -16.36 -33.49 -14.39
C ARG A 188 -16.72 -34.98 -14.50
N PRO A 189 -16.18 -35.73 -15.48
CA PRO A 189 -16.54 -37.14 -15.69
C PRO A 189 -16.25 -38.03 -14.47
N GLU A 190 -15.24 -37.69 -13.67
CA GLU A 190 -14.82 -38.43 -12.47
C GLU A 190 -15.68 -38.17 -11.22
N ALA A 191 -16.52 -37.13 -11.22
CA ALA A 191 -17.33 -36.75 -10.07
C ALA A 191 -18.64 -37.54 -10.06
N THR A 192 -18.66 -38.72 -9.44
CA THR A 192 -19.76 -39.70 -9.47
C THR A 192 -20.67 -39.69 -8.25
N VAL A 193 -20.32 -39.01 -7.16
CA VAL A 193 -21.06 -39.04 -5.90
C VAL A 193 -21.72 -37.70 -5.62
N LEU A 194 -23.03 -37.65 -5.41
CA LEU A 194 -23.74 -36.41 -5.06
C LEU A 194 -23.72 -36.20 -3.54
N HIS A 195 -22.96 -35.21 -3.08
CA HIS A 195 -22.90 -34.80 -1.67
C HIS A 195 -23.79 -33.57 -1.43
N SER A 196 -24.54 -33.58 -0.33
CA SER A 196 -25.37 -32.46 0.11
C SER A 196 -24.78 -31.84 1.37
N THR A 197 -24.51 -30.53 1.33
CA THR A 197 -24.05 -29.77 2.50
C THR A 197 -25.21 -29.52 3.48
N GLU A 198 -24.89 -29.14 4.71
CA GLU A 198 -25.89 -28.74 5.73
C GLU A 198 -26.79 -27.58 5.27
N THR A 199 -26.28 -26.72 4.40
CA THR A 199 -27.03 -25.61 3.78
C THR A 199 -27.94 -26.05 2.62
N GLY A 200 -28.05 -27.35 2.35
CA GLY A 200 -28.89 -27.92 1.28
C GLY A 200 -28.26 -27.85 -0.12
N HIS A 201 -27.01 -27.41 -0.25
CA HIS A 201 -26.33 -27.30 -1.55
C HIS A 201 -25.81 -28.67 -2.00
N ARG A 202 -26.09 -29.05 -3.25
CA ARG A 202 -25.69 -30.35 -3.82
C ARG A 202 -24.47 -30.21 -4.73
N VAL A 203 -23.47 -31.06 -4.55
CA VAL A 203 -22.21 -31.06 -5.33
C VAL A 203 -21.86 -32.49 -5.73
N TRP A 204 -21.46 -32.69 -6.99
CA TRP A 204 -20.87 -33.95 -7.43
C TRP A 204 -19.39 -33.99 -7.06
N LEU A 205 -19.01 -35.00 -6.29
CA LEU A 205 -17.67 -35.31 -5.78
C LEU A 205 -17.17 -36.64 -6.35
N THR A 206 -15.86 -36.86 -6.36
CA THR A 206 -15.32 -38.22 -6.55
C THR A 206 -15.56 -39.07 -5.29
N PRO A 207 -15.51 -40.41 -5.36
CA PRO A 207 -15.64 -41.27 -4.17
C PRO A 207 -14.65 -40.94 -3.06
N GLU A 208 -13.40 -40.60 -3.40
CA GLU A 208 -12.37 -40.22 -2.42
C GLU A 208 -12.70 -38.86 -1.77
N GLU A 209 -13.14 -37.88 -2.57
CA GLU A 209 -13.57 -36.57 -2.07
C GLU A 209 -14.76 -36.72 -1.11
N HIS A 210 -15.68 -37.66 -1.37
CA HIS A 210 -16.80 -37.94 -0.47
C HIS A 210 -16.32 -38.59 0.84
N LEU A 211 -15.36 -39.52 0.79
CA LEU A 211 -14.81 -40.15 1.99
C LEU A 211 -14.15 -39.12 2.93
N GLU A 212 -13.46 -38.12 2.38
CA GLU A 212 -12.84 -37.04 3.15
C GLU A 212 -13.86 -36.15 3.88
N THR A 213 -15.08 -36.01 3.35
CA THR A 213 -16.16 -35.26 4.02
C THR A 213 -16.68 -35.95 5.28
N GLN A 214 -16.42 -37.26 5.45
CA GLN A 214 -16.88 -38.06 6.59
C GLN A 214 -15.90 -38.02 7.78
N ASN A 215 -14.75 -37.34 7.66
CA ASN A 215 -13.79 -37.21 8.74
C ASN A 215 -14.33 -36.29 9.85
N ALA A 216 -14.08 -36.63 11.12
CA ALA A 216 -14.49 -35.83 12.27
C ALA A 216 -13.64 -34.54 12.39
N TRP A 217 -14.29 -33.38 12.45
CA TRP A 217 -13.65 -32.06 12.58
C TRP A 217 -13.73 -31.56 14.03
N VAL A 218 -12.67 -30.91 14.53
CA VAL A 218 -12.68 -30.23 15.85
C VAL A 218 -12.86 -28.72 15.62
N PRO A 219 -13.93 -28.10 16.14
CA PRO A 219 -14.12 -26.66 16.03
C PRO A 219 -13.08 -25.89 16.83
N ILE A 220 -12.58 -24.78 16.27
CA ILE A 220 -11.80 -23.79 17.01
C ILE A 220 -12.78 -23.05 17.93
N SER A 221 -12.43 -22.91 19.20
CA SER A 221 -13.33 -22.31 20.17
C SER A 221 -13.51 -20.81 19.92
N ASP A 222 -14.69 -20.27 20.22
CA ASP A 222 -15.02 -18.84 20.02
C ASP A 222 -14.12 -17.88 20.81
N HIS A 223 -13.43 -18.36 21.84
CA HIS A 223 -12.48 -17.57 22.63
C HIS A 223 -11.06 -17.56 22.04
N GLU A 224 -10.73 -18.54 21.19
CA GLU A 224 -9.51 -18.58 20.37
C GLU A 224 -9.73 -17.88 19.01
N ALA A 225 -10.99 -17.79 18.56
CA ALA A 225 -11.37 -16.98 17.42
C ALA A 225 -11.27 -15.49 17.79
N HIS A 226 -10.46 -14.72 17.04
CA HIS A 226 -10.30 -13.30 17.31
C HIS A 226 -11.63 -12.54 17.16
N PRO A 227 -11.98 -11.63 18.10
CA PRO A 227 -13.21 -10.84 17.99
C PRO A 227 -13.14 -9.88 16.79
N PRO A 228 -14.26 -9.62 16.10
CA PRO A 228 -14.32 -8.65 15.01
C PRO A 228 -14.07 -7.24 15.57
N LEU A 229 -12.87 -6.70 15.35
CA LEU A 229 -12.51 -5.35 15.77
C LEU A 229 -13.16 -4.31 14.83
N ALA A 230 -14.11 -3.55 15.36
CA ALA A 230 -14.64 -2.35 14.73
C ALA A 230 -13.54 -1.28 14.67
N GLY A 231 -12.83 -1.18 13.55
CA GLY A 231 -11.78 -0.16 13.37
C GLY A 231 -10.63 -0.52 12.43
N GLY A 232 -10.53 -1.79 12.01
CA GLY A 232 -9.62 -2.22 10.95
C GLY A 232 -8.13 -2.23 11.32
N LEU A 233 -7.54 -3.41 11.43
CA LEU A 233 -6.25 -3.77 10.82
C LEU A 233 -5.98 -5.27 10.92
N LEU A 234 -5.58 -5.84 9.77
CA LEU A 234 -5.02 -7.17 9.48
C LEU A 234 -5.94 -8.39 9.71
N TYR A 235 -6.46 -8.91 8.60
CA TYR A 235 -7.24 -10.14 8.55
C TYR A 235 -6.32 -11.34 8.30
N ARG A 236 -6.52 -12.42 9.06
CA ARG A 236 -6.13 -13.78 8.67
C ARG A 236 -7.39 -14.46 8.16
N TYR A 237 -7.49 -14.71 6.86
CA TYR A 237 -8.64 -15.38 6.30
C TYR A 237 -8.44 -16.90 6.32
N PRO A 238 -9.37 -17.69 6.89
CA PRO A 238 -9.42 -19.14 6.64
C PRO A 238 -9.75 -19.39 5.17
N MET A 239 -9.06 -20.37 4.54
CA MET A 239 -9.33 -20.77 3.16
C MET A 239 -10.43 -21.85 3.12
N PRO A 240 -11.45 -21.74 2.26
CA PRO A 240 -12.44 -22.79 2.02
C PRO A 240 -11.84 -23.97 1.24
N ALA A 241 -12.34 -25.17 1.54
CA ALA A 241 -12.00 -26.48 0.96
C ALA A 241 -11.95 -26.59 -0.59
N ARG A 242 -12.57 -25.64 -1.30
CA ARG A 242 -12.85 -25.69 -2.74
C ARG A 242 -11.61 -25.56 -3.65
N GLU A 243 -10.49 -25.00 -3.16
CA GLU A 243 -9.31 -24.69 -3.99
C GLU A 243 -8.09 -25.60 -3.77
N ARG A 244 -8.26 -26.69 -3.00
CA ARG A 244 -7.21 -27.65 -2.59
C ARG A 244 -6.47 -28.38 -3.73
N ARG A 245 -6.99 -28.43 -4.98
CA ARG A 245 -6.50 -29.38 -6.01
C ARG A 245 -5.83 -28.82 -7.26
N ILE A 246 -5.96 -27.53 -7.60
CA ILE A 246 -5.52 -27.06 -8.94
C ILE A 246 -3.99 -26.86 -9.08
N GLN A 247 -3.18 -26.86 -8.00
CA GLN A 247 -1.75 -26.55 -8.11
C GLN A 247 -0.77 -27.46 -7.34
N GLY A 248 -1.26 -28.54 -6.71
CA GLY A 248 -0.38 -29.56 -6.11
C GLY A 248 0.50 -30.30 -7.15
N GLU A 249 0.08 -30.32 -8.42
CA GLU A 249 0.83 -30.96 -9.52
C GLU A 249 1.97 -30.11 -10.08
N GLN A 250 1.96 -28.79 -9.93
CA GLN A 250 2.96 -27.91 -10.57
C GLN A 250 4.28 -27.79 -9.78
N ILE A 251 4.26 -28.11 -8.47
CA ILE A 251 5.44 -27.99 -7.59
C ILE A 251 6.33 -29.25 -7.66
N ARG A 252 5.84 -30.38 -8.17
CA ARG A 252 6.66 -31.59 -8.35
C ARG A 252 7.66 -31.51 -9.51
N GLN A 253 7.58 -30.49 -10.38
CA GLN A 253 8.43 -30.39 -11.58
C GLN A 253 9.68 -29.50 -11.42
N THR A 254 9.88 -28.79 -10.31
CA THR A 254 11.01 -27.84 -10.16
C THR A 254 12.00 -28.13 -9.01
N ALA A 255 11.89 -29.27 -8.33
CA ALA A 255 12.76 -29.60 -7.21
C ALA A 255 14.01 -30.40 -7.62
N HIS A 256 15.02 -29.74 -8.21
CA HIS A 256 16.40 -30.24 -8.31
C HIS A 256 17.40 -29.13 -7.91
N SER A 257 17.62 -28.91 -6.60
CA SER A 257 18.94 -28.66 -5.98
C SER A 257 18.81 -28.25 -4.50
N PRO A 258 19.79 -28.57 -3.64
CA PRO A 258 19.65 -28.49 -2.18
C PRO A 258 20.43 -27.31 -1.57
N SER A 259 19.76 -26.47 -0.76
CA SER A 259 20.37 -25.98 0.49
C SER A 259 19.30 -25.44 1.45
N SER A 260 19.21 -26.13 2.59
CA SER A 260 18.71 -25.72 3.91
C SER A 260 17.76 -24.51 4.03
N SER A 261 16.47 -24.81 4.07
CA SER A 261 15.50 -24.21 4.99
C SER A 261 14.64 -25.35 5.55
N PRO A 262 14.14 -25.28 6.80
CA PRO A 262 13.35 -26.37 7.35
C PRO A 262 12.11 -26.56 6.47
N ARG A 263 11.97 -27.79 5.97
CA ARG A 263 10.87 -28.23 5.10
C ARG A 263 9.58 -28.14 5.90
N ILE A 264 8.87 -27.02 5.78
CA ILE A 264 7.44 -26.99 6.09
C ILE A 264 6.75 -27.42 4.80
N GLY A 265 6.29 -28.68 4.76
CA GLY A 265 5.61 -29.30 3.62
C GLY A 265 4.19 -28.78 3.37
N GLN A 266 3.92 -27.50 3.66
CA GLN A 266 2.62 -26.88 3.43
C GLN A 266 2.69 -25.90 2.25
N PRO A 267 1.67 -25.89 1.37
CA PRO A 267 1.62 -24.93 0.28
C PRO A 267 1.51 -23.50 0.82
N VAL A 268 2.52 -22.69 0.52
CA VAL A 268 2.54 -21.25 0.79
C VAL A 268 1.80 -20.57 -0.36
N PHE A 269 0.70 -19.90 -0.06
CA PHE A 269 -0.13 -19.25 -1.08
C PHE A 269 0.14 -17.75 -1.17
N SER A 270 0.26 -17.24 -2.41
CA SER A 270 0.19 -15.80 -2.67
C SER A 270 -1.26 -15.33 -2.56
N ILE A 271 -1.54 -14.41 -1.64
CA ILE A 271 -2.88 -13.81 -1.48
C ILE A 271 -3.40 -13.23 -2.80
N ARG A 272 -2.51 -12.69 -3.64
CA ARG A 272 -2.89 -12.15 -4.94
C ARG A 272 -3.42 -13.22 -5.89
N GLU A 273 -2.83 -14.42 -5.85
CA GLU A 273 -3.33 -15.55 -6.63
C GLU A 273 -4.64 -16.10 -6.05
N LEU A 274 -4.80 -16.10 -4.73
CA LEU A 274 -6.04 -16.49 -4.06
C LEU A 274 -7.19 -15.50 -4.33
N CYS A 275 -6.92 -14.18 -4.31
CA CYS A 275 -7.92 -13.16 -4.65
C CYS A 275 -8.41 -13.30 -6.10
N LYS A 276 -7.53 -13.64 -7.06
CA LYS A 276 -7.93 -13.90 -8.45
C LYS A 276 -8.89 -15.09 -8.55
N LYS A 277 -8.72 -16.10 -7.68
CA LYS A 277 -9.57 -17.28 -7.62
C LYS A 277 -10.87 -17.05 -6.83
N LYS A 278 -11.01 -15.87 -6.18
CA LYS A 278 -12.09 -15.55 -5.23
C LYS A 278 -12.14 -16.57 -4.08
N ALA A 279 -10.95 -16.95 -3.61
CA ALA A 279 -10.78 -17.96 -2.57
C ALA A 279 -11.34 -17.56 -1.20
N PHE A 280 -11.58 -16.27 -0.96
CA PHE A 280 -12.02 -15.77 0.34
C PHE A 280 -13.54 -15.54 0.37
N THR A 281 -14.17 -15.61 1.54
CA THR A 281 -15.60 -15.28 1.75
C THR A 281 -15.77 -13.82 2.19
N ASP A 282 -17.02 -13.36 2.35
CA ASP A 282 -17.34 -12.09 3.04
C ASP A 282 -16.62 -10.85 2.49
N ALA A 283 -16.57 -10.72 1.16
CA ALA A 283 -15.94 -9.60 0.45
C ALA A 283 -14.42 -9.47 0.68
N ALA A 284 -13.77 -10.42 1.34
CA ALA A 284 -12.32 -10.47 1.54
C ALA A 284 -11.52 -10.53 0.21
N TRP A 285 -12.12 -10.98 -0.89
CA TRP A 285 -11.48 -10.90 -2.21
C TRP A 285 -11.32 -9.46 -2.75
N TYR A 286 -12.02 -8.48 -2.17
CA TYR A 286 -11.77 -7.05 -2.44
C TYR A 286 -10.52 -6.54 -1.73
N TYR A 287 -9.90 -7.34 -0.88
CA TYR A 287 -8.71 -6.96 -0.15
C TYR A 287 -7.52 -6.73 -1.11
N GLN A 288 -7.09 -5.48 -1.22
CA GLN A 288 -6.00 -5.02 -2.10
C GLN A 288 -4.65 -4.88 -1.37
N GLY A 289 -4.50 -5.49 -0.19
CA GLY A 289 -3.28 -5.32 0.61
C GLY A 289 -2.06 -5.83 -0.13
N SER A 290 -1.21 -4.91 -0.58
CA SER A 290 0.08 -5.22 -1.22
C SER A 290 1.15 -5.69 -0.23
N HIS A 291 0.80 -5.79 1.05
CA HIS A 291 1.71 -6.01 2.18
C HIS A 291 1.32 -7.24 3.01
N GLU A 292 0.34 -8.03 2.57
CA GLU A 292 -0.02 -9.24 3.30
C GLU A 292 0.94 -10.39 3.04
N PHE A 293 1.23 -11.04 4.16
CA PHE A 293 2.04 -12.22 4.31
C PHE A 293 1.13 -13.43 4.10
N VAL A 294 1.67 -14.43 3.42
CA VAL A 294 1.21 -15.82 3.29
C VAL A 294 -0.07 -16.15 4.07
N VAL A 295 -1.13 -16.53 3.35
CA VAL A 295 -2.29 -17.17 3.96
C VAL A 295 -1.90 -18.62 4.25
N TYR A 296 -1.75 -18.94 5.52
CA TYR A 296 -1.50 -20.31 5.97
C TYR A 296 -2.84 -21.01 6.22
N GLU A 297 -3.03 -22.20 5.66
CA GLU A 297 -4.16 -23.08 5.98
C GLU A 297 -4.12 -23.50 7.44
N LYS A 298 -2.91 -23.76 7.97
CA LYS A 298 -2.61 -24.03 9.37
C LYS A 298 -1.29 -23.33 9.73
N ILE A 299 -1.23 -22.64 10.87
CA ILE A 299 0.02 -22.07 11.38
C ILE A 299 0.59 -23.08 12.39
N PRO A 300 1.79 -23.64 12.16
CA PRO A 300 2.43 -24.50 13.16
C PRO A 300 2.59 -23.74 14.48
N ALA A 301 2.41 -24.41 15.62
CA ALA A 301 2.48 -23.77 16.94
C ALA A 301 3.84 -23.09 17.15
N GLU A 302 4.91 -23.67 16.63
CA GLU A 302 6.27 -23.13 16.63
C GLU A 302 6.45 -21.82 15.82
N ALA A 303 5.54 -21.53 14.88
CA ALA A 303 5.51 -20.27 14.13
C ALA A 303 4.76 -19.16 14.88
N ILE A 304 4.03 -19.49 15.96
CA ILE A 304 3.38 -18.53 16.84
C ILE A 304 4.40 -18.08 17.89
N VAL A 305 5.15 -17.04 17.56
CA VAL A 305 6.25 -16.55 18.39
C VAL A 305 5.77 -15.83 19.66
N HIS A 306 4.54 -15.30 19.63
CA HIS A 306 3.88 -14.70 20.79
C HIS A 306 2.35 -14.81 20.63
N PRO A 307 1.66 -15.56 21.50
CA PRO A 307 0.23 -15.84 21.33
C PRO A 307 -0.70 -14.70 21.75
N GLY A 308 -0.19 -13.52 22.10
CA GLY A 308 -0.99 -12.53 22.84
C GLY A 308 -0.45 -11.10 22.86
N PHE A 309 0.46 -10.74 21.96
CA PHE A 309 0.87 -9.33 21.83
C PHE A 309 -0.28 -8.54 21.22
N ARG A 310 -0.75 -7.52 21.92
CA ARG A 310 -1.86 -6.64 21.51
C ARG A 310 -1.32 -5.23 21.20
N ILE A 311 -2.10 -4.47 20.45
CA ILE A 311 -1.80 -3.05 20.20
C ILE A 311 -1.69 -2.26 21.52
N ALA A 312 -2.52 -2.59 22.51
CA ALA A 312 -2.41 -2.00 23.85
C ALA A 312 -1.03 -2.21 24.50
N ASP A 313 -0.35 -3.32 24.21
CA ASP A 313 0.99 -3.59 24.74
C ASP A 313 2.06 -2.71 24.05
N LEU A 314 1.87 -2.40 22.75
CA LEU A 314 2.68 -1.42 22.04
C LEU A 314 2.46 0.00 22.58
N GLN A 315 1.19 0.38 22.81
CA GLN A 315 0.85 1.68 23.40
C GLN A 315 1.42 1.82 24.80
N ALA A 316 1.33 0.77 25.63
CA ALA A 316 1.93 0.76 26.96
C ALA A 316 3.46 0.87 26.91
N LEU A 317 4.11 0.24 25.92
CA LEU A 317 5.55 0.38 25.68
C LEU A 317 5.92 1.83 25.32
N ALA A 318 5.15 2.45 24.41
CA ALA A 318 5.34 3.82 23.97
C ALA A 318 5.11 4.83 25.11
N ALA A 319 4.07 4.63 25.92
CA ALA A 319 3.78 5.45 27.09
C ALA A 319 4.88 5.37 28.15
N LYS A 320 5.47 4.17 28.34
CA LYS A 320 6.58 3.97 29.29
C LYS A 320 7.90 4.57 28.80
N ASP A 321 8.13 4.57 27.49
CA ASP A 321 9.34 5.11 26.88
C ASP A 321 8.98 5.97 25.67
N PRO A 322 8.81 7.30 25.84
CA PRO A 322 8.47 8.21 24.76
C PRO A 322 9.48 8.20 23.60
N LYS A 323 10.69 7.69 23.81
CA LYS A 323 11.66 7.51 22.72
C LYS A 323 11.24 6.40 21.77
N VAL A 324 10.49 5.40 22.24
CA VAL A 324 9.92 4.36 21.38
C VAL A 324 8.88 4.97 20.45
N ASP A 325 7.98 5.78 21.01
CA ASP A 325 6.95 6.50 20.25
C ASP A 325 7.57 7.34 19.13
N GLN A 326 8.49 8.24 19.51
CA GLN A 326 9.14 9.14 18.58
C GLN A 326 9.99 8.41 17.53
N ALA A 327 10.77 7.41 17.95
CA ALA A 327 11.72 6.75 17.06
C ALA A 327 11.03 5.78 16.07
N LEU A 328 9.90 5.17 16.47
CA LEU A 328 9.07 4.35 15.60
C LEU A 328 8.00 5.16 14.86
N GLN A 329 7.89 6.46 15.13
CA GLN A 329 6.94 7.38 14.51
C GLN A 329 5.47 6.92 14.69
N LEU A 330 5.12 6.40 15.87
CA LEU A 330 3.80 5.82 16.11
C LEU A 330 2.69 6.87 15.97
N GLN A 331 2.95 8.12 16.33
CA GLN A 331 2.03 9.24 16.12
C GLN A 331 1.62 9.43 14.66
N ILE A 332 2.50 9.14 13.70
CA ILE A 332 2.16 9.18 12.27
C ILE A 332 1.29 7.97 11.91
N LEU A 333 1.59 6.80 12.47
CA LEU A 333 0.83 5.58 12.23
C LEU A 333 -0.58 5.65 12.83
N GLU A 334 -0.77 6.42 13.90
CA GLU A 334 -2.07 6.66 14.56
C GLU A 334 -3.00 7.60 13.77
N MET A 335 -2.48 8.41 12.84
CA MET A 335 -3.29 9.36 12.05
C MET A 335 -4.41 8.71 11.23
N GLY A 336 -4.34 7.39 11.02
CA GLY A 336 -5.29 6.63 10.21
C GLY A 336 -5.15 6.91 8.71
N GLY A 337 -5.71 6.01 7.89
CA GLY A 337 -5.72 6.14 6.44
C GLY A 337 -4.78 5.17 5.70
N ASN A 338 -4.76 5.30 4.37
CA ASN A 338 -4.06 4.33 3.52
C ASN A 338 -2.54 4.42 3.72
N TYR A 339 -1.92 3.36 4.25
CA TYR A 339 -0.48 3.32 4.51
C TYR A 339 0.36 3.75 3.30
N ARG A 340 0.08 3.22 2.10
CA ARG A 340 0.91 3.47 0.92
C ARG A 340 0.75 4.89 0.37
N LYS A 341 -0.47 5.41 0.35
CA LYS A 341 -0.80 6.70 -0.28
C LYS A 341 -0.67 7.90 0.67
N VAL A 342 -0.88 7.70 1.96
CA VAL A 342 -0.96 8.78 2.96
C VAL A 342 0.20 8.68 3.96
N LEU A 343 0.28 7.58 4.73
CA LEU A 343 1.21 7.50 5.86
C LEU A 343 2.68 7.38 5.41
N ARG A 344 2.97 6.51 4.44
CA ARG A 344 4.33 6.23 3.98
C ARG A 344 5.03 7.45 3.36
N PRO A 345 4.39 8.30 2.55
CA PRO A 345 4.97 9.58 2.14
C PRO A 345 5.37 10.46 3.32
N ILE A 346 4.54 10.56 4.36
CA ILE A 346 4.81 11.36 5.57
C ILE A 346 6.01 10.77 6.33
N LEU A 347 6.01 9.46 6.58
CA LEU A 347 7.12 8.75 7.23
C LEU A 347 8.44 8.95 6.49
N ARG A 348 8.42 8.91 5.15
CA ARG A 348 9.62 9.17 4.33
C ARG A 348 10.07 10.63 4.39
N ALA A 349 9.14 11.57 4.44
CA ALA A 349 9.44 13.00 4.54
C ALA A 349 10.16 13.34 5.86
N ALA A 350 9.88 12.58 6.92
CA ALA A 350 10.57 12.72 8.21
C ALA A 350 12.06 12.31 8.16
N LYS A 351 12.48 11.54 7.14
CA LYS A 351 13.89 11.13 6.91
C LYS A 351 14.55 10.50 8.14
N VAL A 352 13.81 9.72 8.91
CA VAL A 352 14.33 9.04 10.10
C VAL A 352 15.29 7.92 9.65
N GLY A 353 16.57 8.09 9.96
CA GLY A 353 17.62 7.11 9.66
C GLY A 353 17.78 6.04 10.72
N ILE A 354 18.45 4.93 10.37
CA ILE A 354 18.78 3.85 11.31
C ILE A 354 19.92 4.32 12.25
N LYS A 355 19.54 4.94 13.36
CA LYS A 355 20.45 5.55 14.35
C LYS A 355 20.22 4.98 15.75
N PRO A 356 21.15 5.16 16.71
CA PRO A 356 21.06 4.58 18.06
C PRO A 356 19.70 4.70 18.78
N PRO A 357 18.97 5.84 18.74
CA PRO A 357 17.63 5.91 19.35
C PRO A 357 16.61 4.97 18.70
N VAL A 358 16.62 4.89 17.37
CA VAL A 358 15.76 3.98 16.57
C VAL A 358 16.12 2.53 16.84
N LEU A 359 17.42 2.22 16.92
CA LEU A 359 17.89 0.87 17.23
C LEU A 359 17.44 0.42 18.62
N GLY A 360 17.53 1.29 19.63
CA GLY A 360 17.06 0.99 20.98
C GLY A 360 15.56 0.76 21.04
N ALA A 361 14.77 1.61 20.37
CA ALA A 361 13.31 1.45 20.30
C ALA A 361 12.90 0.16 19.60
N MET A 362 13.51 -0.12 18.44
CA MET A 362 13.28 -1.33 17.66
C MET A 362 13.66 -2.59 18.46
N ALA A 363 14.82 -2.60 19.12
CA ALA A 363 15.25 -3.74 19.94
C ALA A 363 14.28 -4.03 21.09
N LYS A 364 13.78 -2.98 21.79
CA LYS A 364 12.78 -3.12 22.85
C LYS A 364 11.46 -3.70 22.34
N LEU A 365 10.98 -3.21 21.20
CA LEU A 365 9.77 -3.73 20.57
C LEU A 365 9.93 -5.20 20.18
N ILE A 366 11.00 -5.55 19.48
CA ILE A 366 11.27 -6.93 19.06
C ILE A 366 11.37 -7.86 20.27
N ARG A 367 12.01 -7.42 21.36
CA ARG A 367 12.09 -8.23 22.58
C ARG A 367 10.73 -8.45 23.23
N LYS A 368 9.87 -7.43 23.23
CA LYS A 368 8.48 -7.59 23.67
C LYS A 368 7.71 -8.57 22.79
N LEU A 369 7.97 -8.58 21.48
CA LEU A 369 7.34 -9.50 20.52
C LEU A 369 7.86 -10.94 20.59
N LEU A 370 9.10 -11.16 21.01
CA LEU A 370 9.72 -12.49 20.97
C LEU A 370 9.69 -13.23 22.31
N THR A 371 9.35 -12.56 23.42
CA THR A 371 9.29 -13.07 24.82
C THR A 371 10.56 -13.69 25.40
N LYS A 372 11.44 -14.28 24.58
CA LYS A 372 12.70 -14.94 24.96
C LYS A 372 13.87 -14.38 24.16
N VAL A 373 14.99 -14.10 24.84
CA VAL A 373 16.21 -13.63 24.16
C VAL A 373 16.85 -14.71 23.30
N GLU A 374 16.53 -15.99 23.51
CA GLU A 374 16.99 -17.15 22.76
C GLU A 374 16.20 -17.39 21.46
N SER A 375 15.21 -16.56 21.17
CA SER A 375 14.34 -16.71 19.99
C SER A 375 15.14 -16.87 18.69
N PRO A 376 14.67 -17.67 17.72
CA PRO A 376 15.40 -17.90 16.48
C PRO A 376 15.87 -16.61 15.80
N ALA A 377 17.12 -16.58 15.33
CA ALA A 377 17.71 -15.42 14.66
C ALA A 377 16.89 -14.96 13.44
N ALA A 378 16.27 -15.91 12.74
CA ALA A 378 15.36 -15.63 11.64
C ALA A 378 14.17 -14.75 12.08
N HIS A 379 13.58 -15.00 13.26
CA HIS A 379 12.46 -14.19 13.75
C HIS A 379 12.90 -12.75 14.03
N VAL A 380 14.10 -12.55 14.60
CA VAL A 380 14.68 -11.22 14.80
C VAL A 380 14.88 -10.53 13.45
N ALA A 381 15.50 -11.20 12.47
CA ALA A 381 15.72 -10.64 11.14
C ALA A 381 14.41 -10.25 10.44
N HIS A 382 13.38 -11.09 10.51
CA HIS A 382 12.06 -10.81 9.96
C HIS A 382 11.42 -9.58 10.59
N LEU A 383 11.41 -9.48 11.92
CA LEU A 383 10.85 -8.33 12.62
C LEU A 383 11.62 -7.05 12.32
N VAL A 384 12.96 -7.11 12.24
CA VAL A 384 13.77 -5.97 11.81
C VAL A 384 13.37 -5.53 10.40
N THR A 385 13.23 -6.47 9.45
CA THR A 385 12.78 -6.14 8.09
C THR A 385 11.43 -5.42 8.08
N ASP A 386 10.47 -5.95 8.84
CA ASP A 386 9.10 -5.45 8.83
C ASP A 386 8.98 -4.10 9.53
N ILE A 387 9.72 -3.87 10.62
CA ILE A 387 9.78 -2.58 11.31
C ILE A 387 10.43 -1.52 10.41
N VAL A 388 11.58 -1.83 9.79
CA VAL A 388 12.27 -0.89 8.89
C VAL A 388 11.38 -0.52 7.69
N HIS A 389 10.69 -1.49 7.10
CA HIS A 389 9.73 -1.24 6.02
C HIS A 389 8.48 -0.48 6.48
N GLY A 390 7.91 -0.83 7.63
CA GLY A 390 6.67 -0.30 8.17
C GLY A 390 6.81 1.14 8.69
N CYS A 391 7.96 1.48 9.25
CA CYS A 391 8.27 2.84 9.69
C CYS A 391 8.97 3.67 8.59
N ALA A 392 9.21 3.06 7.42
CA ALA A 392 9.86 3.65 6.26
C ALA A 392 11.21 4.34 6.56
N PHE A 393 12.04 3.72 7.41
CA PHE A 393 13.33 4.27 7.78
C PHE A 393 14.28 4.42 6.57
N VAL A 394 15.10 5.46 6.62
CA VAL A 394 16.12 5.73 5.61
C VAL A 394 17.35 4.88 5.90
N ILE A 395 17.72 4.04 4.93
CA ILE A 395 18.97 3.31 4.91
C ILE A 395 19.97 4.16 4.12
N GLU A 396 20.98 4.69 4.81
CA GLU A 396 21.93 5.63 4.22
C GLU A 396 22.84 4.94 3.19
N ILE A 397 22.96 5.54 2.01
CA ILE A 397 23.86 5.08 0.95
C ILE A 397 25.29 5.31 1.42
N ASN A 398 26.21 4.40 1.08
CA ASN A 398 27.62 4.44 1.46
C ASN A 398 27.90 4.28 2.97
N THR A 399 26.96 3.72 3.74
CA THR A 399 27.26 3.28 5.12
C THR A 399 28.41 2.27 5.08
N THR A 400 29.46 2.55 5.85
CA THR A 400 30.70 1.77 5.86
C THR A 400 30.56 0.46 6.65
N PRO A 401 31.42 -0.55 6.41
CA PRO A 401 31.44 -1.76 7.22
C PRO A 401 31.60 -1.49 8.73
N LEU A 402 32.45 -0.53 9.10
CA LEU A 402 32.66 -0.14 10.51
C LEU A 402 31.39 0.45 11.13
N GLU A 403 30.67 1.29 10.40
CA GLU A 403 29.39 1.83 10.87
C GLU A 403 28.34 0.73 11.04
N TRP A 404 28.24 -0.22 10.10
CA TRP A 404 27.37 -1.38 10.26
C TRP A 404 27.75 -2.27 11.44
N GLN A 405 29.04 -2.44 11.70
CA GLN A 405 29.53 -3.11 12.90
C GLN A 405 29.06 -2.40 14.17
N GLN A 406 29.16 -1.07 14.23
CA GLN A 406 28.73 -0.27 15.38
C GLN A 406 27.21 -0.30 15.57
N LEU A 407 26.43 -0.13 14.50
CA LEU A 407 24.96 -0.19 14.54
C LEU A 407 24.46 -1.56 14.98
N SER A 408 25.05 -2.64 14.43
CA SER A 408 24.69 -4.01 14.85
C SER A 408 25.05 -4.27 16.31
N ALA A 409 26.22 -3.82 16.77
CA ALA A 409 26.64 -3.94 18.17
C ALA A 409 25.67 -3.21 19.11
N TRP A 410 25.28 -1.99 18.76
CA TRP A 410 24.30 -1.21 19.52
C TRP A 410 22.95 -1.93 19.61
N PHE A 411 22.43 -2.39 18.47
CA PHE A 411 21.16 -3.13 18.44
C PHE A 411 21.23 -4.39 19.31
N ALA A 412 22.30 -5.18 19.20
CA ALA A 412 22.46 -6.40 19.97
C ALA A 412 22.57 -6.12 21.48
N GLN A 413 23.29 -5.08 21.88
CA GLN A 413 23.39 -4.67 23.28
C GLN A 413 22.02 -4.29 23.85
N GLU A 414 21.23 -3.51 23.12
CA GLU A 414 19.88 -3.10 23.53
C GLU A 414 18.91 -4.29 23.58
N PHE A 415 18.98 -5.18 22.58
CA PHE A 415 18.15 -6.37 22.51
C PHE A 415 18.41 -7.31 23.70
N CYS A 416 19.69 -7.49 24.04
CA CYS A 416 20.16 -8.35 25.11
C CYS A 416 20.14 -7.72 26.50
N ARG A 417 19.76 -6.44 26.63
CA ARG A 417 19.93 -5.66 27.87
C ARG A 417 19.25 -6.32 29.09
N GLY A 418 19.98 -6.58 30.16
CA GLY A 418 19.40 -7.18 31.37
C GLY A 418 19.24 -8.70 31.33
N ASP A 419 19.62 -9.32 30.21
CA ASP A 419 20.02 -10.71 30.17
C ASP A 419 21.56 -10.78 30.08
N PHE A 420 22.14 -11.94 30.39
CA PHE A 420 23.58 -12.18 30.24
C PHE A 420 23.87 -13.16 29.10
N PRO A 421 23.55 -12.81 27.83
CA PRO A 421 23.80 -13.72 26.72
C PRO A 421 25.30 -13.84 26.46
N ASP A 422 25.71 -15.04 26.08
CA ASP A 422 27.07 -15.31 25.67
C ASP A 422 27.47 -14.50 24.40
N LEU A 423 28.77 -14.40 24.16
CA LEU A 423 29.33 -13.68 23.01
C LEU A 423 28.79 -14.24 21.67
N ARG A 424 28.54 -15.55 21.62
CA ARG A 424 27.99 -16.22 20.44
C ARG A 424 26.59 -15.71 20.13
N ARG A 425 25.73 -15.59 21.14
CA ARG A 425 24.37 -15.11 20.99
C ARG A 425 24.36 -13.64 20.58
N GLN A 426 25.23 -12.81 21.16
CA GLN A 426 25.38 -11.44 20.71
C GLN A 426 25.74 -11.38 19.22
N GLN A 427 26.69 -12.20 18.75
CA GLN A 427 27.01 -12.24 17.32
C GLN A 427 25.88 -12.73 16.43
N ILE A 428 25.09 -13.72 16.89
CA ILE A 428 23.90 -14.18 16.17
C ILE A 428 22.88 -13.04 16.01
N ILE A 429 22.65 -12.24 17.06
CA ILE A 429 21.73 -11.10 17.01
C ILE A 429 22.26 -9.99 16.09
N ARG A 430 23.57 -9.72 16.11
CA ARG A 430 24.21 -8.77 15.19
C ARG A 430 24.00 -9.19 13.73
N ALA A 431 24.23 -10.46 13.42
CA ALA A 431 24.00 -11.01 12.08
C ALA A 431 22.52 -10.93 11.68
N ALA A 432 21.61 -11.28 12.58
CA ALA A 432 20.16 -11.21 12.35
C ALA A 432 19.70 -9.77 12.04
N PHE A 433 20.20 -8.78 12.78
CA PHE A 433 19.91 -7.38 12.52
C PHE A 433 20.37 -6.96 11.12
N LEU A 434 21.63 -7.22 10.76
CA LEU A 434 22.17 -6.83 9.45
C LEU A 434 21.42 -7.52 8.29
N GLU A 435 21.09 -8.81 8.45
CA GLU A 435 20.29 -9.55 7.46
C GLU A 435 18.87 -8.95 7.35
N GLY A 436 18.25 -8.58 8.48
CA GLY A 436 16.95 -7.92 8.49
C GLY A 436 16.94 -6.59 7.75
N VAL A 437 17.95 -5.74 7.97
CA VAL A 437 18.10 -4.45 7.26
C VAL A 437 18.40 -4.65 5.77
N LYS A 438 19.22 -5.63 5.41
CA LYS A 438 19.47 -6.01 4.02
C LYS A 438 18.18 -6.34 3.29
N TRP A 439 17.31 -7.18 3.86
CA TRP A 439 16.02 -7.50 3.24
C TRP A 439 15.07 -6.30 3.16
N ALA A 440 15.19 -5.34 4.08
CA ALA A 440 14.42 -4.10 4.04
C ALA A 440 14.83 -3.14 2.89
N CYS A 441 15.94 -3.41 2.20
CA CYS A 441 16.30 -2.68 0.97
C CYS A 441 15.37 -3.03 -0.22
N GLY A 442 14.69 -4.18 -0.15
CA GLY A 442 13.84 -4.72 -1.20
C GLY A 442 12.45 -4.11 -1.27
N SER A 443 11.59 -4.75 -2.06
CA SER A 443 10.15 -4.65 -1.85
C SER A 443 9.70 -5.63 -0.78
N TYR A 444 8.50 -5.43 -0.24
CA TYR A 444 7.80 -6.48 0.50
C TYR A 444 7.82 -7.79 -0.29
N ASN A 445 8.00 -8.90 0.43
CA ASN A 445 8.01 -10.26 -0.15
C ASN A 445 9.11 -10.54 -1.20
N ALA A 446 10.14 -9.67 -1.31
CA ALA A 446 11.23 -9.86 -2.27
C ALA A 446 11.94 -11.23 -2.14
N ARG A 447 11.96 -11.80 -0.93
CA ARG A 447 12.54 -13.12 -0.61
C ARG A 447 11.89 -14.30 -1.34
N PHE A 448 10.68 -14.14 -1.89
CA PHE A 448 9.93 -15.23 -2.52
C PHE A 448 10.02 -15.24 -4.05
N THR A 449 10.81 -14.35 -4.65
CA THR A 449 10.95 -14.25 -6.11
C THR A 449 12.41 -14.03 -6.48
N ALA A 450 12.91 -14.69 -7.53
CA ALA A 450 14.29 -14.52 -7.98
C ALA A 450 14.62 -13.04 -8.30
N GLU A 451 13.72 -12.34 -9.01
CA GLU A 451 13.86 -10.90 -9.32
C GLU A 451 13.94 -10.03 -8.05
N GLY A 452 13.11 -10.35 -7.05
CA GLY A 452 13.12 -9.68 -5.76
C GLY A 452 14.43 -9.88 -5.00
N ILE A 453 14.96 -11.11 -4.98
CA ILE A 453 16.24 -11.46 -4.36
C ILE A 453 17.37 -10.67 -5.03
N GLU A 454 17.44 -10.66 -6.36
CA GLU A 454 18.45 -9.93 -7.12
C GLU A 454 18.37 -8.41 -6.84
N THR A 455 17.14 -7.88 -6.79
CA THR A 455 16.91 -6.46 -6.48
C THR A 455 17.38 -6.11 -5.07
N VAL A 456 17.12 -6.97 -4.08
CA VAL A 456 17.61 -6.81 -2.70
C VAL A 456 19.14 -6.81 -2.70
N GLN A 457 19.79 -7.79 -3.33
CA GLN A 457 21.25 -7.88 -3.39
C GLN A 457 21.87 -6.60 -4.00
N ARG A 458 21.32 -6.13 -5.12
CA ARG A 458 21.80 -4.93 -5.81
C ARG A 458 21.66 -3.67 -4.96
N ARG A 459 20.55 -3.53 -4.22
CA ARG A 459 20.31 -2.38 -3.35
C ARG A 459 21.11 -2.44 -2.06
N ALA A 460 21.19 -3.61 -1.44
CA ALA A 460 22.00 -3.86 -0.25
C ALA A 460 23.48 -3.56 -0.51
N ALA A 461 23.99 -3.88 -1.70
CA ALA A 461 25.36 -3.54 -2.09
C ALA A 461 25.63 -2.03 -2.08
N ARG A 462 24.65 -1.19 -2.48
CA ARG A 462 24.81 0.28 -2.50
C ARG A 462 24.88 0.90 -1.10
N VAL A 463 24.36 0.21 -0.09
CA VAL A 463 24.38 0.65 1.30
C VAL A 463 25.44 -0.10 2.12
N GLY A 464 26.33 -0.86 1.48
CA GLY A 464 27.39 -1.60 2.18
C GLY A 464 26.97 -2.92 2.84
N LEU A 465 25.76 -3.42 2.58
CA LEU A 465 25.19 -4.65 3.17
C LEU A 465 25.14 -5.84 2.20
N ARG A 466 26.06 -5.93 1.23
CA ARG A 466 26.07 -7.06 0.28
C ARG A 466 26.23 -8.40 0.99
N ASP A 467 27.15 -8.46 1.95
CA ASP A 467 27.44 -9.64 2.75
C ASP A 467 27.47 -9.27 4.25
N PRO A 468 26.35 -9.44 4.96
CA PRO A 468 26.25 -9.16 6.40
C PRO A 468 27.24 -9.92 7.28
N LEU A 469 27.64 -11.14 6.90
CA LEU A 469 28.55 -11.95 7.71
C LEU A 469 29.99 -11.46 7.56
N ALA A 470 30.40 -11.06 6.35
CA ALA A 470 31.71 -10.47 6.13
C ALA A 470 31.94 -9.17 6.92
N ILE A 471 30.86 -8.45 7.25
CA ILE A 471 30.94 -7.24 8.09
C ILE A 471 31.29 -7.58 9.53
N LEU A 472 30.94 -8.76 10.04
CA LEU A 472 31.12 -9.11 11.46
C LEU A 472 32.43 -9.83 11.76
N ASN A 473 33.20 -10.16 10.72
CA ASN A 473 34.47 -10.89 10.79
C ASN A 473 35.68 -9.97 10.87
#